data_AF-A0A835XWV4-F1
#
_entry.id   AF-A0A835XWV4-F1
#
_cell.length_a   1.000
_cell.length_b   1.000
_cell.length_c   1.000
_cell.angle_alpha   90.00
_cell.angle_beta   90.00
_cell.angle_gamma   90.00
#
_symmetry.space_group_name_H-M   'P 1'
#
loop_
_entity.id
_entity.type
_entity.pdbx_description
1 polymer ?
#
loop_
_entity_poly.entity_id
_entity_poly.type
_entity_poly.pdbx_seq_one_letter_code
_entity_poly.pdbx_strand_id
1 'polypeptide(L)'
;MSGASCSRGRAHGRHRVAALVPLCALVLAIIAALAHLPSAQPATASEGPQLDEKKLPKSRCLVLRRVCVHQDVLVTHDPAFAFANPHRQPLPELPEVESWNFPVLDTNADALMGSMPPQRLYLRPASSAEPTPALANPVFSNATLPCIFACEFPYNMGEFVLRTVQDLEALQLDDRVTLVVQLPLGLGLAPFHRFLLLPYSRFPVIPSWELGSPGCVDEGGGAGGGRERPVPWSPEPSQPHCFERLVLCRRGRKDGHDVQRMAASAGRVVAALASRGLLPRPDPGLDWGGDRVGDGGGNPGEARRGVGVDADPRDNTTLRVLIETRHGPVRNIKNIQELLDACRKLDKKGFSVGPFRRLACAATSFSARASPSSALSSSSSSSSSSSSSSSSSPSSSSSFPSSSSSSSSSEPGSDFLSNVAAVRSAHVLAVLHGAGATNSWFMRQESSALIEIRPCRFGSHYAPWPDKYVARQHQENGDAIRFFAYNVEDPGQCMPGDFQVGLHNHSLDASHVKTDLAVLSRDQHLALAPAAFLNFVRHVGGLVMDVDSYRRVRDKGRLHGYALGPQEVLYGPLGVRDPVLHAKKHRGDVVQVR
;
A
#
# COMPACT_ATOMS: atom_id res chain seq x y z
N MET A 1 -45.23 -16.87 -54.77
CA MET A 1 -45.73 -15.48 -54.96
C MET A 1 -46.82 -15.22 -53.92
N SER A 2 -46.97 -13.97 -53.45
CA SER A 2 -48.19 -13.34 -52.86
C SER A 2 -49.20 -14.20 -52.08
N GLY A 3 -49.59 -13.90 -50.82
CA GLY A 3 -49.26 -12.78 -49.93
C GLY A 3 -50.50 -12.25 -49.17
N ALA A 4 -50.27 -11.54 -48.05
CA ALA A 4 -51.25 -10.73 -47.29
C ALA A 4 -52.45 -11.46 -46.64
N SER A 5 -53.27 -10.87 -45.75
CA SER A 5 -53.10 -9.93 -44.61
C SER A 5 -54.52 -9.72 -43.99
N CYS A 6 -54.79 -9.46 -42.70
CA CYS A 6 -54.01 -9.21 -41.48
C CYS A 6 -54.85 -9.66 -40.25
N SER A 7 -54.32 -9.57 -39.01
CA SER A 7 -55.12 -9.78 -37.78
C SER A 7 -54.88 -8.69 -36.71
N ARG A 8 -55.98 -8.16 -36.16
CA ARG A 8 -55.99 -7.32 -34.94
C ARG A 8 -57.22 -7.65 -34.10
N GLY A 9 -57.01 -8.09 -32.87
CA GLY A 9 -58.05 -8.29 -31.85
C GLY A 9 -57.45 -8.16 -30.46
N ARG A 10 -57.98 -7.24 -29.64
CA ARG A 10 -57.45 -6.92 -28.30
C ARG A 10 -57.77 -8.03 -27.29
N ALA A 11 -56.87 -8.26 -26.34
CA ALA A 11 -57.20 -8.82 -25.03
C ALA A 11 -56.68 -7.89 -23.93
N HIS A 12 -57.55 -7.45 -23.01
CA HIS A 12 -57.15 -6.66 -21.85
C HIS A 12 -56.68 -7.56 -20.71
N GLY A 13 -55.63 -7.13 -19.99
CA GLY A 13 -55.01 -7.92 -18.93
C GLY A 13 -55.62 -7.73 -17.55
N ARG A 14 -55.38 -8.72 -16.69
CA ARG A 14 -55.45 -8.64 -15.21
C ARG A 14 -54.41 -9.57 -14.60
N HIS A 15 -53.22 -9.09 -14.26
CA HIS A 15 -52.30 -9.71 -13.30
C HIS A 15 -51.26 -8.69 -12.80
N ARG A 16 -50.65 -8.96 -11.64
CA ARG A 16 -49.59 -8.20 -10.93
C ARG A 16 -50.04 -7.04 -10.03
N VAL A 17 -50.47 -7.38 -8.82
CA VAL A 17 -50.47 -6.47 -7.63
C VAL A 17 -49.68 -7.07 -6.45
N ALA A 18 -49.52 -8.39 -6.38
CA ALA A 18 -48.96 -9.11 -5.22
C ALA A 18 -47.44 -8.92 -4.94
N ALA A 19 -46.69 -8.17 -5.76
CA ALA A 19 -45.23 -8.06 -5.64
C ALA A 19 -44.72 -6.78 -4.94
N LEU A 20 -45.60 -5.80 -4.64
CA LEU A 20 -45.19 -4.49 -4.11
C LEU A 20 -45.04 -4.43 -2.58
N VAL A 21 -45.74 -5.30 -1.84
CA VAL A 21 -45.77 -5.31 -0.37
C VAL A 21 -44.39 -5.59 0.27
N PRO A 22 -43.63 -6.65 -0.10
CA PRO A 22 -42.35 -6.93 0.56
C PRO A 22 -41.28 -5.87 0.28
N LEU A 23 -41.35 -5.18 -0.86
CA LEU A 23 -40.39 -4.12 -1.20
C LEU A 23 -40.57 -2.89 -0.28
N CYS A 24 -41.83 -2.50 0.00
CA CYS A 24 -42.12 -1.41 0.94
C CYS A 24 -41.66 -1.74 2.37
N ALA A 25 -41.86 -2.98 2.83
CA ALA A 25 -41.42 -3.40 4.16
C ALA A 25 -39.88 -3.32 4.31
N LEU A 26 -39.13 -3.74 3.30
CA LEU A 26 -37.66 -3.65 3.30
C LEU A 26 -37.18 -2.20 3.28
N VAL A 27 -37.77 -1.34 2.45
CA VAL A 27 -37.43 0.10 2.40
C VAL A 27 -37.74 0.80 3.73
N LEU A 28 -38.88 0.50 4.35
CA LEU A 28 -39.24 1.05 5.67
C LEU A 28 -38.30 0.56 6.77
N ALA A 29 -37.86 -0.71 6.74
CA ALA A 29 -36.88 -1.24 7.69
C ALA A 29 -35.51 -0.55 7.54
N ILE A 30 -35.06 -0.30 6.29
CA ILE A 30 -33.82 0.45 6.03
C ILE A 30 -33.95 1.91 6.50
N ILE A 31 -35.06 2.58 6.22
CA ILE A 31 -35.30 3.95 6.69
C ILE A 31 -35.35 4.00 8.23
N ALA A 32 -36.00 3.05 8.89
CA ALA A 32 -36.03 2.96 10.34
C ALA A 32 -34.65 2.73 10.96
N ALA A 33 -33.83 1.85 10.36
CA ALA A 33 -32.46 1.60 10.79
C ALA A 33 -31.55 2.82 10.60
N LEU A 34 -31.68 3.53 9.47
CA LEU A 34 -30.96 4.78 9.21
C LEU A 34 -31.41 5.93 10.13
N ALA A 35 -32.70 5.99 10.49
CA ALA A 35 -33.22 6.94 11.46
C ALA A 35 -32.82 6.64 12.92
N HIS A 36 -32.34 5.42 13.21
CA HIS A 36 -31.79 5.02 14.50
C HIS A 36 -30.25 5.12 14.56
N LEU A 37 -29.59 5.57 13.49
CA LEU A 37 -28.20 6.01 13.61
C LEU A 37 -28.19 7.20 14.58
N PRO A 38 -27.42 7.14 15.69
CA PRO A 38 -27.42 8.21 16.68
C PRO A 38 -27.01 9.50 16.00
N SER A 39 -27.88 10.51 16.05
CA SER A 39 -27.55 11.86 15.62
C SER A 39 -26.32 12.28 16.41
N ALA A 40 -25.19 12.44 15.73
CA ALA A 40 -23.92 12.79 16.35
C ALA A 40 -24.03 14.22 16.90
N GLN A 41 -24.49 14.33 18.15
CA GLN A 41 -24.43 15.60 18.88
C GLN A 41 -22.98 16.09 18.82
N PRO A 42 -22.75 17.38 18.49
CA PRO A 42 -21.40 17.90 18.46
C PRO A 42 -20.80 17.74 19.86
N ALA A 43 -19.82 16.84 19.97
CA ALA A 43 -19.19 16.52 21.24
C ALA A 43 -18.73 17.81 21.90
N THR A 44 -19.19 18.07 23.13
CA THR A 44 -18.80 19.26 23.87
C THR A 44 -17.28 19.26 24.03
N ALA A 45 -16.64 20.34 23.57
CA ALA A 45 -15.18 20.41 23.37
C ALA A 45 -14.33 20.22 24.65
N SER A 46 -14.96 20.03 25.80
CA SER A 46 -14.35 19.75 27.11
C SER A 46 -14.00 18.28 27.34
N GLU A 47 -14.62 17.33 26.63
CA GLU A 47 -14.38 15.90 26.88
C GLU A 47 -13.30 15.34 25.94
N GLY A 48 -12.11 15.07 26.48
CA GLY A 48 -10.98 14.53 25.73
C GLY A 48 -11.21 13.11 25.16
N PRO A 49 -10.25 12.58 24.38
CA PRO A 49 -10.30 11.21 23.88
C PRO A 49 -10.41 10.20 25.02
N GLN A 50 -11.35 9.26 24.88
CA GLN A 50 -11.59 8.21 25.86
C GLN A 50 -10.57 7.08 25.68
N LEU A 51 -10.02 6.60 26.79
CA LEU A 51 -9.01 5.53 26.79
C LEU A 51 -9.32 4.52 27.89
N ASP A 52 -9.65 3.30 27.49
CA ASP A 52 -9.82 2.18 28.40
C ASP A 52 -8.45 1.54 28.68
N GLU A 53 -7.73 2.09 29.67
CA GLU A 53 -6.41 1.60 30.09
C GLU A 53 -6.40 0.11 30.49
N LYS A 54 -7.56 -0.49 30.78
CA LYS A 54 -7.68 -1.92 31.11
C LYS A 54 -7.72 -2.83 29.88
N LYS A 55 -8.14 -2.31 28.73
CA LYS A 55 -8.08 -3.02 27.43
C LYS A 55 -6.71 -2.95 26.78
N LEU A 56 -5.90 -1.95 27.13
CA LEU A 56 -4.54 -1.86 26.62
C LEU A 56 -3.70 -3.08 27.06
N PRO A 57 -3.07 -3.80 26.11
CA PRO A 57 -2.23 -4.96 26.44
C PRO A 57 -0.96 -4.48 27.15
N LYS A 58 -0.91 -4.63 28.49
CA LYS A 58 0.18 -4.14 29.36
C LYS A 58 1.59 -4.63 28.99
N SER A 59 1.70 -5.74 28.26
CA SER A 59 2.96 -6.27 27.72
C SER A 59 3.45 -5.58 26.45
N ARG A 60 2.65 -4.67 25.90
CA ARG A 60 2.82 -4.03 24.58
C ARG A 60 2.63 -2.52 24.62
N CYS A 61 1.76 -2.01 25.49
CA CYS A 61 1.42 -0.60 25.62
C CYS A 61 1.69 -0.07 27.02
N LEU A 62 2.29 1.11 27.09
CA LEU A 62 2.50 1.90 28.29
C LEU A 62 1.66 3.18 28.23
N VAL A 63 1.13 3.61 29.37
CA VAL A 63 0.47 4.91 29.52
C VAL A 63 1.37 5.78 30.37
N LEU A 64 1.95 6.81 29.75
CA LEU A 64 2.73 7.83 30.43
C LEU A 64 1.80 8.98 30.82
N ARG A 65 1.98 9.51 32.02
CA ARG A 65 1.21 10.64 32.55
C ARG A 65 2.09 11.88 32.65
N ARG A 66 1.48 13.05 32.44
CA ARG A 66 2.11 14.38 32.52
C ARG A 66 3.46 14.42 31.83
N VAL A 67 3.45 14.17 30.51
CA VAL A 67 4.66 14.04 29.69
C VAL A 67 4.69 15.09 28.59
N CYS A 68 5.86 15.70 28.40
CA CYS A 68 6.13 16.59 27.28
C CYS A 68 7.00 15.90 26.23
N VAL A 69 6.91 16.35 24.98
CA VAL A 69 7.68 15.82 23.86
C VAL A 69 8.52 16.95 23.25
N HIS A 70 9.83 16.74 23.19
CA HIS A 70 10.77 17.74 22.69
C HIS A 70 11.92 17.04 21.95
N GLN A 71 12.07 17.31 20.64
CA GLN A 71 13.15 16.73 19.82
C GLN A 71 13.25 15.18 19.93
N ASP A 72 12.13 14.46 19.73
CA ASP A 72 12.00 13.00 19.94
C ASP A 72 12.33 12.49 21.37
N VAL A 73 12.52 13.37 22.35
CA VAL A 73 12.68 13.00 23.77
C VAL A 73 11.37 13.19 24.52
N LEU A 74 10.96 12.17 25.25
CA LEU A 74 9.87 12.22 26.22
C LEU A 74 10.40 12.73 27.56
N VAL A 75 9.78 13.79 28.09
CA VAL A 75 10.14 14.43 29.36
C VAL A 75 8.97 14.27 30.32
N THR A 76 9.10 13.40 31.33
CA THR A 76 8.02 13.17 32.30
C THR A 76 8.11 14.10 33.50
N HIS A 77 6.98 14.73 33.82
CA HIS A 77 6.73 15.54 35.01
C HIS A 77 5.86 14.78 36.03
N ASP A 78 5.72 13.47 35.88
CA ASP A 78 5.04 12.63 36.88
C ASP A 78 5.83 12.68 38.20
N PRO A 79 5.21 13.08 39.34
CA PRO A 79 5.86 13.09 40.65
C PRO A 79 6.47 11.73 41.05
N ALA A 80 5.97 10.61 40.51
CA ALA A 80 6.54 9.29 40.75
C ALA A 80 7.98 9.14 40.25
N PHE A 81 8.38 9.90 39.22
CA PHE A 81 9.73 9.81 38.62
C PHE A 81 10.61 11.05 38.87
N ALA A 82 10.05 12.11 39.47
CA ALA A 82 10.74 13.38 39.68
C ALA A 82 12.00 13.25 40.57
N PHE A 83 13.08 13.96 40.21
CA PHE A 83 14.33 13.93 40.99
C PHE A 83 14.18 14.35 42.45
N ALA A 84 13.24 15.25 42.74
CA ALA A 84 12.95 15.75 44.08
C ALA A 84 12.14 14.76 44.96
N ASN A 85 11.62 13.67 44.39
CA ASN A 85 10.87 12.67 45.16
C ASN A 85 11.86 11.70 45.85
N PRO A 86 11.92 11.64 47.20
CA PRO A 86 12.80 10.70 47.90
C PRO A 86 12.40 9.23 47.71
N HIS A 87 11.16 8.97 47.27
CA HIS A 87 10.63 7.65 46.94
C HIS A 87 10.42 7.48 45.42
N ARG A 88 11.24 8.16 44.60
CA ARG A 88 11.14 8.06 43.14
C ARG A 88 11.22 6.60 42.66
N GLN A 89 10.35 6.26 41.73
CA GLN A 89 10.37 4.97 41.04
C GLN A 89 11.40 5.02 39.89
N PRO A 90 11.96 3.89 39.46
CA PRO A 90 12.69 3.84 38.19
C PRO A 90 11.75 4.22 37.05
N LEU A 91 12.29 4.87 36.01
CA LEU A 91 11.54 5.08 34.77
C LEU A 91 11.10 3.74 34.18
N PRO A 92 9.90 3.66 33.58
CA PRO A 92 9.51 2.48 32.81
C PRO A 92 10.45 2.30 31.60
N GLU A 93 10.81 1.06 31.32
CA GLU A 93 11.53 0.70 30.11
C GLU A 93 10.62 0.93 28.88
N LEU A 94 11.05 1.78 27.96
CA LEU A 94 10.28 2.04 26.74
C LEU A 94 10.45 0.88 25.73
N PRO A 95 9.42 0.56 24.93
CA PRO A 95 9.54 -0.45 23.89
C PRO A 95 10.60 -0.09 22.84
N GLU A 96 11.53 -1.03 22.63
CA GLU A 96 12.59 -0.95 21.62
C GLU A 96 12.12 -1.50 20.26
N VAL A 97 12.64 -1.01 19.14
CA VAL A 97 12.42 -1.50 17.78
C VAL A 97 13.73 -2.10 17.28
N GLU A 98 13.81 -3.43 17.35
CA GLU A 98 15.00 -4.21 17.00
C GLU A 98 15.11 -4.53 15.51
N SER A 99 14.05 -4.30 14.74
CA SER A 99 13.98 -4.69 13.33
C SER A 99 13.21 -3.65 12.54
N TRP A 100 13.96 -2.90 11.74
CA TRP A 100 13.47 -1.81 10.93
C TRP A 100 14.27 -1.75 9.63
N ASN A 101 13.70 -1.10 8.62
CA ASN A 101 14.29 -0.96 7.29
C ASN A 101 14.29 0.51 6.86
N PHE A 102 15.08 0.86 5.85
CA PHE A 102 15.09 2.21 5.27
C PHE A 102 14.12 2.33 4.09
N PRO A 103 13.58 3.54 3.80
CA PRO A 103 13.04 3.85 2.50
C PRO A 103 14.20 3.96 1.50
N VAL A 104 14.44 2.90 0.73
CA VAL A 104 15.34 2.92 -0.43
C VAL A 104 14.46 3.03 -1.67
N LEU A 105 14.69 4.05 -2.50
CA LEU A 105 13.80 4.46 -3.59
C LEU A 105 13.45 3.33 -4.57
N ASP A 106 14.37 2.38 -4.74
CA ASP A 106 14.41 1.44 -5.86
C ASP A 106 14.52 -0.04 -5.43
N THR A 107 14.67 -0.35 -4.15
CA THR A 107 14.69 -1.74 -3.68
C THR A 107 14.12 -1.87 -2.28
N ASN A 108 13.62 -3.07 -1.96
CA ASN A 108 13.38 -3.41 -0.58
C ASN A 108 14.73 -3.47 0.18
N ALA A 109 14.88 -2.60 1.19
CA ALA A 109 16.08 -2.48 2.00
C ALA A 109 16.42 -3.75 2.80
N ASP A 110 15.50 -4.71 2.92
CA ASP A 110 15.74 -6.06 3.46
C ASP A 110 16.89 -6.83 2.76
N ALA A 111 17.40 -6.34 1.61
CA ALA A 111 18.57 -6.88 0.90
C ALA A 111 19.91 -6.24 1.31
N LEU A 112 19.89 -5.04 1.91
CA LEU A 112 21.09 -4.34 2.38
C LEU A 112 21.44 -4.84 3.78
N MET A 113 22.65 -5.38 3.96
CA MET A 113 23.05 -5.90 5.26
C MET A 113 23.47 -4.79 6.22
N GLY A 114 22.90 -4.84 7.41
CA GLY A 114 23.36 -4.09 8.57
C GLY A 114 22.63 -4.62 9.81
N SER A 115 23.35 -4.81 10.91
CA SER A 115 22.70 -4.92 12.22
C SER A 115 22.19 -3.54 12.57
N MET A 116 20.99 -3.22 12.10
CA MET A 116 20.35 -1.94 12.37
C MET A 116 20.28 -1.75 13.88
N PRO A 117 20.85 -0.66 14.44
CA PRO A 117 20.87 -0.49 15.88
C PRO A 117 19.42 -0.47 16.39
N PRO A 118 19.10 -1.19 17.47
CA PRO A 118 17.79 -1.12 18.07
C PRO A 118 17.43 0.33 18.40
N GLN A 119 16.22 0.73 18.04
CA GLN A 119 15.77 2.11 18.26
C GLN A 119 14.75 2.19 19.38
N ARG A 120 14.91 3.18 20.24
CA ARG A 120 13.96 3.49 21.29
C ARG A 120 13.78 4.99 21.38
N LEU A 121 12.58 5.41 21.76
CA LEU A 121 12.41 6.74 22.31
C LEU A 121 13.24 6.87 23.59
N TYR A 122 13.63 8.10 23.92
CA TYR A 122 14.28 8.40 25.18
C TYR A 122 13.26 8.98 26.15
N LEU A 123 13.10 8.37 27.32
CA LEU A 123 12.37 8.95 28.44
C LEU A 123 13.37 9.48 29.46
N ARG A 124 13.16 10.70 29.93
CA ARG A 124 13.86 11.27 31.09
C ARG A 124 12.86 11.95 32.04
N PRO A 125 13.13 12.01 33.35
CA PRO A 125 12.42 12.94 34.22
C PRO A 125 12.74 14.40 33.82
N ALA A 126 11.81 15.29 34.12
CA ALA A 126 12.05 16.71 34.14
C ALA A 126 13.06 17.11 35.22
N SER A 127 13.82 18.16 34.93
CA SER A 127 14.82 18.78 35.79
C SER A 127 14.38 20.21 36.19
N SER A 128 15.14 20.87 37.06
CA SER A 128 14.97 22.30 37.33
C SER A 128 15.61 23.22 36.27
N ALA A 129 16.31 22.64 35.29
CA ALA A 129 17.08 23.36 34.26
C ALA A 129 16.57 23.01 32.85
N GLU A 130 15.25 22.95 32.68
CA GLU A 130 14.65 22.68 31.38
C GLU A 130 14.95 23.80 30.36
N PRO A 131 15.28 23.46 29.10
CA PRO A 131 15.82 24.41 28.13
C PRO A 131 14.77 25.36 27.53
N THR A 132 13.48 25.10 27.73
CA THR A 132 12.38 25.91 27.17
C THR A 132 11.37 26.30 28.25
N PRO A 133 10.70 27.47 28.14
CA PRO A 133 9.64 27.86 29.07
C PRO A 133 8.48 26.86 29.14
N ALA A 134 8.14 26.21 28.02
CA ALA A 134 7.10 25.19 27.94
C ALA A 134 7.45 23.90 28.70
N LEU A 135 8.74 23.51 28.74
CA LEU A 135 9.19 22.40 29.58
C LEU A 135 9.36 22.82 31.05
N ALA A 136 9.79 24.05 31.32
CA ALA A 136 9.92 24.56 32.69
C ALA A 136 8.56 24.76 33.39
N ASN A 137 7.54 25.21 32.64
CA ASN A 137 6.19 25.49 33.14
C ASN A 137 5.13 24.83 32.24
N PRO A 138 5.02 23.49 32.26
CA PRO A 138 4.22 22.74 31.32
C PRO A 138 2.72 22.87 31.53
N VAL A 139 1.99 23.15 30.46
CA VAL A 139 0.53 23.09 30.38
C VAL A 139 0.14 21.75 29.74
N PHE A 140 -0.41 20.84 30.53
CA PHE A 140 -0.76 19.50 30.07
C PHE A 140 -2.11 19.49 29.37
N SER A 141 -2.11 19.16 28.07
CA SER A 141 -3.34 18.92 27.32
C SER A 141 -4.03 17.63 27.78
N ASN A 142 -5.32 17.74 28.05
CA ASN A 142 -6.24 16.59 28.15
C ASN A 142 -7.17 16.50 26.92
N ALA A 143 -7.07 17.45 25.98
CA ALA A 143 -7.87 17.47 24.74
C ALA A 143 -7.21 16.66 23.61
N THR A 144 -5.88 16.54 23.63
CA THR A 144 -5.10 15.71 22.72
C THR A 144 -4.58 14.48 23.47
N LEU A 145 -4.82 13.29 22.92
CA LEU A 145 -4.22 12.04 23.39
C LEU A 145 -3.34 11.45 22.28
N PRO A 146 -2.01 11.63 22.34
CA PRO A 146 -1.09 10.99 21.41
C PRO A 146 -1.00 9.49 21.71
N CYS A 147 -1.08 8.67 20.66
CA CYS A 147 -0.73 7.26 20.72
C CYS A 147 0.43 7.01 19.77
N ILE A 148 1.63 6.89 20.34
CA ILE A 148 2.86 6.59 19.62
C ILE A 148 2.97 5.08 19.38
N PHE A 149 3.18 4.69 18.12
CA PHE A 149 3.41 3.31 17.72
C PHE A 149 4.85 3.07 17.28
N ALA A 150 5.55 2.21 18.04
CA ALA A 150 6.86 1.66 17.74
C ALA A 150 6.73 0.55 16.66
N CYS A 151 6.94 0.95 15.40
CA CYS A 151 6.71 0.10 14.23
C CYS A 151 7.96 -0.68 13.83
N GLU A 152 7.84 -2.01 13.72
CA GLU A 152 8.83 -2.86 13.06
C GLU A 152 8.66 -2.82 11.54
N PHE A 153 9.77 -2.82 10.79
CA PHE A 153 9.81 -2.72 9.32
C PHE A 153 8.88 -1.66 8.69
N PRO A 154 8.89 -0.39 9.16
CA PRO A 154 7.87 0.57 8.78
C PRO A 154 7.80 0.86 7.27
N TYR A 155 8.90 0.75 6.54
CA TYR A 155 8.94 1.04 5.09
C TYR A 155 8.64 -0.18 4.22
N ASN A 156 8.49 -1.37 4.80
CA ASN A 156 7.92 -2.52 4.11
C ASN A 156 6.40 -2.51 4.33
N MET A 157 5.63 -2.06 3.34
CA MET A 157 4.17 -1.93 3.45
C MET A 157 3.47 -3.22 3.87
N GLY A 158 3.98 -4.40 3.48
CA GLY A 158 3.45 -5.70 3.89
C GLY A 158 3.61 -5.97 5.37
N GLU A 159 4.82 -5.80 5.88
CA GLU A 159 5.08 -5.90 7.32
C GLU A 159 4.34 -4.80 8.10
N PHE A 160 4.22 -3.58 7.57
CA PHE A 160 3.48 -2.50 8.23
C PHE A 160 1.97 -2.79 8.36
N VAL A 161 1.32 -3.35 7.32
CA VAL A 161 -0.07 -3.82 7.42
C VAL A 161 -0.17 -4.96 8.45
N LEU A 162 0.71 -5.96 8.33
CA LEU A 162 0.69 -7.16 9.16
C LEU A 162 1.03 -6.89 10.65
N ARG A 163 1.86 -5.88 10.93
CA ARG A 163 2.36 -5.57 12.27
C ARG A 163 1.63 -4.42 12.93
N THR A 164 1.52 -3.28 12.24
CA THR A 164 1.03 -2.03 12.83
C THR A 164 -0.47 -1.90 12.69
N VAL A 165 -1.01 -2.11 11.49
CA VAL A 165 -2.45 -1.92 11.22
C VAL A 165 -3.30 -2.92 12.01
N GLN A 166 -2.89 -4.19 12.06
CA GLN A 166 -3.58 -5.23 12.85
C GLN A 166 -3.54 -4.98 14.36
N ASP A 167 -2.43 -4.45 14.90
CA ASP A 167 -2.31 -4.16 16.33
C ASP A 167 -3.14 -2.92 16.71
N LEU A 168 -3.15 -1.88 15.88
CA LEU A 168 -4.05 -0.72 16.02
C LEU A 168 -5.52 -1.12 16.03
N GLU A 169 -5.92 -1.97 15.09
CA GLU A 169 -7.28 -2.53 15.01
C GLU A 169 -7.68 -3.28 16.29
N ALA A 170 -6.73 -4.00 16.90
CA ALA A 170 -6.95 -4.73 18.15
C ALA A 170 -7.07 -3.82 19.39
N LEU A 171 -6.55 -2.59 19.35
CA LEU A 171 -6.65 -1.65 20.48
C LEU A 171 -8.03 -0.97 20.61
N GLN A 172 -8.81 -0.91 19.52
CA GLN A 172 -10.13 -0.26 19.50
C GLN A 172 -10.10 1.19 20.04
N LEU A 173 -9.14 1.99 19.58
CA LEU A 173 -8.94 3.38 20.01
C LEU A 173 -10.13 4.27 19.64
N ASP A 174 -10.38 5.30 20.46
CA ASP A 174 -11.26 6.44 20.14
C ASP A 174 -10.72 7.15 18.88
N ASP A 175 -11.60 7.50 17.94
CA ASP A 175 -11.17 8.08 16.65
C ASP A 175 -10.53 9.47 16.80
N ARG A 176 -10.68 10.10 17.98
CA ARG A 176 -10.04 11.36 18.39
C ARG A 176 -8.64 11.18 18.98
N VAL A 177 -8.09 9.95 19.00
CA VAL A 177 -6.67 9.73 19.32
C VAL A 177 -5.79 10.26 18.18
N THR A 178 -4.75 11.02 18.51
CA THR A 178 -3.73 11.45 17.54
C THR A 178 -2.75 10.30 17.33
N LEU A 179 -2.73 9.72 16.14
CA LEU A 179 -1.84 8.62 15.81
C LEU A 179 -0.46 9.14 15.39
N VAL A 180 0.56 8.64 16.08
CA VAL A 180 1.94 9.06 15.91
C VAL A 180 2.78 7.82 15.58
N VAL A 181 3.48 7.83 14.45
CA VAL A 181 4.33 6.72 14.03
C VAL A 181 5.76 6.99 14.50
N GLN A 182 6.29 6.15 15.39
CA GLN A 182 7.72 6.17 15.66
C GLN A 182 8.45 5.61 14.45
N LEU A 183 9.22 6.47 13.80
CA LEU A 183 10.06 6.11 12.67
C LEU A 183 11.53 6.16 13.06
N PRO A 184 12.37 5.29 12.47
CA PRO A 184 13.77 5.23 12.82
C PRO A 184 14.51 6.50 12.38
N LEU A 185 15.45 6.98 13.21
CA LEU A 185 16.29 8.16 12.94
C LEU A 185 15.52 9.45 12.57
N GLY A 186 14.27 9.61 13.03
CA GLY A 186 13.45 10.77 12.68
C GLY A 186 13.02 10.83 11.20
N LEU A 187 13.04 9.70 10.49
CA LEU A 187 12.62 9.65 9.09
C LEU A 187 11.13 10.05 8.92
N GLY A 188 10.78 10.57 7.75
CA GLY A 188 9.41 10.98 7.41
C GLY A 188 8.49 9.81 7.06
N LEU A 189 7.18 10.01 7.20
CA LEU A 189 6.16 9.05 6.81
C LEU A 189 6.25 8.72 5.30
N ALA A 190 6.21 7.44 4.97
CA ALA A 190 5.92 7.00 3.60
C ALA A 190 4.45 7.33 3.26
N PRO A 191 4.11 7.60 1.98
CA PRO A 191 2.75 7.97 1.60
C PRO A 191 1.69 6.97 2.07
N PHE A 192 1.99 5.66 2.02
CA PHE A 192 1.04 4.63 2.45
C PHE A 192 0.71 4.67 3.95
N HIS A 193 1.60 5.15 4.84
CA HIS A 193 1.33 5.18 6.29
C HIS A 193 0.05 5.95 6.61
N ARG A 194 -0.10 7.14 6.01
CA ARG A 194 -1.26 8.02 6.23
C ARG A 194 -2.57 7.37 5.80
N PHE A 195 -2.58 6.68 4.67
CA PHE A 195 -3.79 6.04 4.13
C PHE A 195 -4.15 4.72 4.83
N LEU A 196 -3.14 3.91 5.20
CA LEU A 196 -3.37 2.68 5.94
C LEU A 196 -3.87 2.93 7.37
N LEU A 197 -3.45 4.04 7.99
CA LEU A 197 -3.86 4.41 9.34
C LEU A 197 -5.12 5.31 9.39
N LEU A 198 -5.60 5.78 8.24
CA LEU A 198 -6.80 6.59 8.07
C LEU A 198 -8.09 6.05 8.76
N PRO A 199 -8.35 4.72 8.86
CA PRO A 199 -9.52 4.22 9.58
C PRO A 199 -9.48 4.43 11.10
N TYR A 200 -8.31 4.65 11.67
CA TYR A 200 -8.07 4.58 13.12
C TYR A 200 -7.88 5.95 13.78
N SER A 201 -7.95 7.04 13.01
CA SER A 201 -8.02 8.41 13.52
C SER A 201 -8.75 9.34 12.55
N ARG A 202 -9.48 10.33 13.09
CA ARG A 202 -9.96 11.47 12.32
C ARG A 202 -8.85 12.45 11.97
N PHE A 203 -7.83 12.53 12.82
CA PHE A 203 -6.69 13.43 12.68
C PHE A 203 -5.66 12.89 11.66
N PRO A 204 -4.90 13.75 10.97
CA PRO A 204 -3.76 13.34 10.17
C PRO A 204 -2.74 12.59 11.03
N VAL A 205 -2.21 11.50 10.48
CA VAL A 205 -1.12 10.75 11.10
C VAL A 205 0.20 11.49 10.89
N ILE A 206 1.00 11.57 11.96
CA ILE A 206 2.29 12.27 12.01
C ILE A 206 3.43 11.33 12.43
N PRO A 207 4.69 11.64 12.08
CA PRO A 207 5.85 10.97 12.67
C PRO A 207 6.12 11.50 14.09
N SER A 208 6.88 10.76 14.90
CA SER A 208 7.24 11.14 16.29
C SER A 208 7.88 12.53 16.41
N TRP A 209 8.76 12.88 15.46
CA TRP A 209 9.50 14.13 15.50
C TRP A 209 8.60 15.35 15.33
N GLU A 210 7.49 15.24 14.59
CA GLU A 210 6.53 16.32 14.36
C GLU A 210 5.78 16.68 15.66
N LEU A 211 5.47 15.69 16.51
CA LEU A 211 4.82 15.87 17.81
C LEU A 211 5.64 16.78 18.74
N GLY A 212 6.97 16.63 18.73
CA GLY A 212 7.92 17.39 19.53
C GLY A 212 8.67 18.51 18.79
N SER A 213 8.28 18.82 17.55
CA SER A 213 8.89 19.89 16.75
C SER A 213 8.35 21.24 17.21
N PRO A 214 9.20 22.28 17.38
CA PRO A 214 8.70 23.62 17.67
C PRO A 214 7.76 24.05 16.53
N GLY A 215 6.53 24.42 16.88
CA GLY A 215 5.53 24.82 15.89
C GLY A 215 6.05 25.98 15.04
N CYS A 216 5.68 26.00 13.76
CA CYS A 216 6.12 27.05 12.84
C CYS A 216 5.67 28.42 13.36
N VAL A 217 6.59 29.16 13.95
CA VAL A 217 6.34 30.53 14.43
C VAL A 217 5.97 31.39 13.21
N ASP A 218 4.93 32.22 13.33
CA ASP A 218 4.64 33.23 12.32
C ASP A 218 5.84 34.16 12.14
N GLU A 219 6.49 34.13 10.97
CA GLU A 219 7.66 34.98 10.66
C GLU A 219 7.34 36.49 10.72
N GLY A 220 6.07 36.87 10.72
CA GLY A 220 5.60 38.24 10.98
C GLY A 220 5.47 38.62 12.47
N GLY A 221 5.67 37.67 13.39
CA GLY A 221 5.67 37.91 14.83
C GLY A 221 7.01 38.45 15.30
N GLY A 222 7.05 39.73 15.68
CA GLY A 222 8.24 40.35 16.27
C GLY A 222 8.74 39.61 17.53
N ALA A 223 10.00 39.88 17.92
CA ALA A 223 10.82 39.08 18.83
C ALA A 223 10.34 38.89 20.31
N GLY A 224 9.06 39.08 20.61
CA GLY A 224 8.46 38.83 21.91
C GLY A 224 7.05 38.27 21.80
N GLY A 225 6.92 36.94 21.77
CA GLY A 225 5.62 36.26 21.96
C GLY A 225 4.96 35.72 20.68
N GLY A 226 5.72 35.03 19.82
CA GLY A 226 5.14 34.21 18.75
C GLY A 226 4.17 33.18 19.34
N ARG A 227 2.89 33.26 18.97
CA ARG A 227 1.89 32.28 19.40
C ARG A 227 2.13 30.96 18.67
N GLU A 228 2.10 29.86 19.41
CA GLU A 228 2.07 28.52 18.84
C GLU A 228 0.85 28.39 17.92
N ARG A 229 1.07 28.03 16.66
CA ARG A 229 0.00 27.86 15.68
C ARG A 229 -0.85 26.62 15.99
N PRO A 230 -2.14 26.59 15.62
CA PRO A 230 -2.93 25.36 15.62
C PRO A 230 -2.35 24.36 14.61
N VAL A 231 -2.43 23.07 14.94
CA VAL A 231 -1.93 21.97 14.10
C VAL A 231 -3.08 21.04 13.72
N PRO A 232 -3.12 20.51 12.49
CA PRO A 232 -4.28 19.76 12.01
C PRO A 232 -4.47 18.40 12.70
N TRP A 233 -3.48 17.93 13.45
CA TRP A 233 -3.48 16.67 14.20
C TRP A 233 -3.96 16.77 15.65
N SER A 234 -4.33 17.97 16.10
CA SER A 234 -4.89 18.26 17.42
C SER A 234 -6.19 19.07 17.27
N PRO A 235 -7.17 18.96 18.20
CA PRO A 235 -8.32 19.86 18.27
C PRO A 235 -7.99 21.22 18.92
N GLU A 236 -6.77 21.44 19.42
CA GLU A 236 -6.42 22.61 20.22
C GLU A 236 -6.07 23.85 19.37
N PRO A 237 -6.30 25.07 19.90
CA PRO A 237 -6.02 26.32 19.19
C PRO A 237 -4.52 26.64 19.03
N SER A 238 -3.66 25.88 19.71
CA SER A 238 -2.20 25.94 19.66
C SER A 238 -1.62 24.53 19.70
N GLN A 239 -0.40 24.33 19.19
CA GLN A 239 0.27 23.02 19.19
C GLN A 239 0.55 22.55 20.63
N PRO A 240 -0.04 21.43 21.10
CA PRO A 240 0.28 20.90 22.42
C PRO A 240 1.66 20.22 22.39
N HIS A 241 2.54 20.63 23.30
CA HIS A 241 3.85 19.98 23.54
C HIS A 241 3.85 19.08 24.78
N CYS A 242 2.86 19.23 25.66
CA CYS A 242 2.73 18.52 26.92
C CYS A 242 1.33 17.91 27.04
N PHE A 243 1.25 16.67 27.52
CA PHE A 243 0.05 15.84 27.51
C PHE A 243 -0.20 15.25 28.89
N GLU A 244 -1.44 15.30 29.36
CA GLU A 244 -1.85 14.70 30.62
C GLU A 244 -1.71 13.16 30.56
N ARG A 245 -1.98 12.59 29.38
CA ARG A 245 -1.79 11.17 29.06
C ARG A 245 -1.18 11.03 27.66
N LEU A 246 -0.26 10.08 27.50
CA LEU A 246 0.31 9.66 26.23
C LEU A 246 0.41 8.13 26.24
N VAL A 247 -0.01 7.49 25.16
CA VAL A 247 0.10 6.03 25.00
C VAL A 247 1.30 5.72 24.12
N LEU A 248 2.13 4.77 24.53
CA LEU A 248 3.25 4.25 23.72
C LEU A 248 3.11 2.73 23.57
N CYS A 249 2.90 2.27 22.34
CA CYS A 249 2.68 0.86 22.01
C CYS A 249 3.74 0.29 21.07
N ARG A 250 4.08 -0.99 21.24
CA ARG A 250 4.87 -1.83 20.30
C ARG A 250 4.12 -3.15 20.05
N ARG A 251 4.32 -3.75 18.87
CA ARG A 251 3.96 -5.15 18.63
C ARG A 251 4.61 -6.09 19.66
N GLY A 252 3.85 -7.11 20.07
CA GLY A 252 4.37 -8.22 20.88
C GLY A 252 4.96 -9.31 19.99
N ARG A 253 6.22 -9.71 20.21
CA ARG A 253 6.88 -10.76 19.39
C ARG A 253 6.18 -12.12 19.40
N LYS A 254 5.33 -12.40 20.39
CA LYS A 254 4.68 -13.71 20.60
C LYS A 254 3.30 -13.83 19.95
N ASP A 255 2.74 -12.72 19.48
CA ASP A 255 1.42 -12.72 18.85
C ASP A 255 1.57 -13.21 17.41
N GLY A 256 1.16 -14.46 17.18
CA GLY A 256 1.18 -15.09 15.87
C GLY A 256 0.44 -14.25 14.83
N HIS A 257 0.88 -14.35 13.58
CA HIS A 257 0.27 -13.61 12.48
C HIS A 257 -1.17 -14.09 12.24
N ASP A 258 -2.16 -13.33 12.74
CA ASP A 258 -3.56 -13.55 12.43
C ASP A 258 -3.84 -13.01 11.02
N VAL A 259 -3.65 -13.89 10.05
CA VAL A 259 -3.81 -13.60 8.63
C VAL A 259 -5.20 -13.08 8.29
N GLN A 260 -6.25 -13.62 8.90
CA GLN A 260 -7.63 -13.29 8.55
C GLN A 260 -7.92 -11.80 8.78
N ARG A 261 -7.20 -11.16 9.71
CA ARG A 261 -7.27 -9.72 9.91
C ARG A 261 -6.70 -8.90 8.76
N MET A 262 -5.74 -9.38 7.95
CA MET A 262 -5.17 -8.55 6.87
C MET A 262 -6.22 -8.17 5.83
N ALA A 263 -7.11 -9.09 5.44
CA ALA A 263 -8.21 -8.77 4.53
C ALA A 263 -9.23 -7.82 5.18
N ALA A 264 -9.55 -8.03 6.45
CA ALA A 264 -10.47 -7.17 7.19
C ALA A 264 -9.91 -5.74 7.35
N SER A 265 -8.63 -5.60 7.70
CA SER A 265 -7.92 -4.32 7.78
C SER A 265 -7.81 -3.63 6.41
N ALA A 266 -7.47 -4.35 5.34
CA ALA A 266 -7.44 -3.79 3.99
C ALA A 266 -8.83 -3.34 3.52
N GLY A 267 -9.87 -4.12 3.80
CA GLY A 267 -11.27 -3.75 3.58
C GLY A 267 -11.68 -2.49 4.35
N ARG A 268 -11.28 -2.37 5.62
CA ARG A 268 -11.48 -1.14 6.43
C ARG A 268 -10.76 0.07 5.85
N VAL A 269 -9.52 -0.08 5.38
CA VAL A 269 -8.77 0.99 4.69
C VAL A 269 -9.51 1.44 3.42
N VAL A 270 -9.93 0.50 2.58
CA VAL A 270 -10.71 0.79 1.36
C VAL A 270 -12.03 1.52 1.71
N ALA A 271 -12.75 1.06 2.72
CA ALA A 271 -14.01 1.67 3.15
C ALA A 271 -13.81 3.10 3.68
N ALA A 272 -12.75 3.35 4.47
CA ALA A 272 -12.41 4.68 4.98
C ALA A 272 -11.94 5.65 3.87
N LEU A 273 -11.18 5.15 2.89
CA LEU A 273 -10.80 5.92 1.71
C LEU A 273 -12.04 6.28 0.88
N ALA A 274 -12.98 5.35 0.71
CA ALA A 274 -14.20 5.59 -0.03
C ALA A 274 -15.14 6.58 0.67
N SER A 275 -15.34 6.45 1.99
CA SER A 275 -16.24 7.33 2.76
C SER A 275 -15.74 8.77 2.82
N ARG A 276 -14.42 9.00 2.72
CA ARG A 276 -13.81 10.34 2.58
C ARG A 276 -13.70 10.81 1.13
N GLY A 277 -14.18 10.05 0.13
CA GLY A 277 -14.08 10.38 -1.29
C GLY A 277 -12.66 10.36 -1.86
N LEU A 278 -11.72 9.70 -1.15
CA LEU A 278 -10.29 9.65 -1.49
C LEU A 278 -9.91 8.50 -2.42
N LEU A 279 -10.76 7.48 -2.61
CA LEU A 279 -10.55 6.52 -3.70
C LEU A 279 -10.80 7.22 -5.04
N PRO A 280 -9.77 7.42 -5.89
CA PRO A 280 -10.01 7.94 -7.22
C PRO A 280 -10.82 6.91 -8.01
N ARG A 281 -11.52 7.39 -9.04
CA ARG A 281 -12.02 6.48 -10.09
C ARG A 281 -10.82 5.72 -10.67
N PRO A 282 -11.00 4.48 -11.16
CA PRO A 282 -9.94 3.76 -11.87
C PRO A 282 -9.22 4.69 -12.84
N ASP A 283 -7.90 4.82 -12.67
CA ASP A 283 -7.12 5.90 -13.27
C ASP A 283 -7.37 5.96 -14.79
N PRO A 284 -7.86 7.09 -15.35
CA PRO A 284 -8.02 7.23 -16.79
C PRO A 284 -6.68 7.15 -17.56
N GLY A 285 -5.55 7.28 -16.86
CA GLY A 285 -4.19 7.03 -17.38
C GLY A 285 -3.78 5.56 -17.49
N LEU A 286 -4.53 4.62 -16.88
CA LEU A 286 -4.32 3.18 -17.14
C LEU A 286 -4.89 2.83 -18.52
N ASP A 287 -4.03 2.86 -19.53
CA ASP A 287 -4.37 2.37 -20.86
C ASP A 287 -4.53 0.85 -20.85
N TRP A 288 -5.79 0.41 -20.77
CA TRP A 288 -6.20 -0.98 -20.92
C TRP A 288 -6.22 -1.45 -22.39
N GLY A 289 -5.65 -0.68 -23.32
CA GLY A 289 -5.52 -1.01 -24.75
C GLY A 289 -6.48 -0.23 -25.66
N GLY A 290 -6.86 0.99 -25.28
CA GLY A 290 -7.78 1.86 -26.02
C GLY A 290 -9.22 1.87 -25.49
N ASP A 291 -9.63 0.87 -24.70
CA ASP A 291 -10.92 0.87 -24.00
C ASP A 291 -10.84 1.76 -22.75
N ARG A 292 -11.22 3.04 -22.88
CA ARG A 292 -11.40 3.91 -21.72
C ARG A 292 -12.48 3.35 -20.82
N VAL A 293 -12.16 3.22 -19.53
CA VAL A 293 -13.09 2.79 -18.48
C VAL A 293 -14.12 3.90 -18.19
N GLY A 294 -15.08 4.09 -19.10
CA GLY A 294 -16.16 5.07 -18.91
C GLY A 294 -16.99 5.48 -20.14
N ASP A 295 -16.45 5.38 -21.36
CA ASP A 295 -17.09 5.99 -22.56
C ASP A 295 -18.25 5.17 -23.17
N GLY A 296 -18.87 4.30 -22.37
CA GLY A 296 -20.01 3.45 -22.75
C GLY A 296 -21.34 4.20 -22.86
N GLY A 297 -21.40 5.29 -23.65
CA GLY A 297 -22.62 5.93 -24.16
C GLY A 297 -23.65 6.48 -23.16
N GLY A 298 -23.44 6.28 -21.85
CA GLY A 298 -24.36 6.66 -20.80
C GLY A 298 -24.43 8.17 -20.63
N ASN A 299 -25.65 8.71 -20.67
CA ASN A 299 -25.90 10.14 -20.58
C ASN A 299 -25.27 10.71 -19.28
N PRO A 300 -24.35 11.70 -19.34
CA PRO A 300 -23.53 12.10 -18.19
C PRO A 300 -24.32 12.66 -16.98
N GLY A 301 -25.63 12.86 -17.12
CA GLY A 301 -26.54 13.19 -16.03
C GLY A 301 -26.93 12.02 -15.10
N GLU A 302 -26.93 10.76 -15.56
CA GLU A 302 -27.41 9.63 -14.75
C GLU A 302 -26.37 9.05 -13.78
N ALA A 303 -25.07 9.12 -14.12
CA ALA A 303 -23.98 8.54 -13.34
C ALA A 303 -23.71 9.21 -11.96
N ARG A 304 -24.56 10.16 -11.54
CA ARG A 304 -24.44 10.88 -10.25
C ARG A 304 -25.38 10.40 -9.14
N ARG A 305 -26.31 9.47 -9.40
CA ARG A 305 -27.25 8.98 -8.36
C ARG A 305 -27.06 7.49 -8.04
N GLY A 306 -26.40 7.23 -6.91
CA GLY A 306 -26.68 6.04 -6.09
C GLY A 306 -26.02 4.71 -6.50
N VAL A 307 -25.12 4.68 -7.47
CA VAL A 307 -24.26 3.49 -7.68
C VAL A 307 -23.33 3.37 -6.48
N GLY A 308 -23.56 2.35 -5.64
CA GLY A 308 -22.81 2.17 -4.39
C GLY A 308 -21.31 2.00 -4.60
N VAL A 309 -20.52 2.40 -3.60
CA VAL A 309 -19.05 2.36 -3.57
C VAL A 309 -18.45 1.02 -4.06
N ASP A 310 -19.14 -0.08 -3.79
CA ASP A 310 -18.69 -1.43 -4.14
C ASP A 310 -19.26 -2.01 -5.44
N ALA A 311 -20.12 -1.29 -6.17
CA ALA A 311 -20.51 -1.71 -7.52
C ALA A 311 -19.26 -1.94 -8.38
N ASP A 312 -19.23 -3.03 -9.13
CA ASP A 312 -18.02 -3.41 -9.87
C ASP A 312 -17.88 -2.57 -11.15
N PRO A 313 -16.84 -1.72 -11.31
CA PRO A 313 -16.58 -0.98 -12.54
C PRO A 313 -15.92 -1.85 -13.62
N ARG A 314 -15.73 -3.15 -13.34
CA ARG A 314 -15.26 -4.14 -14.32
C ARG A 314 -16.44 -4.66 -15.12
N ASP A 315 -16.27 -4.71 -16.43
CA ASP A 315 -17.11 -5.54 -17.28
C ASP A 315 -16.77 -7.02 -17.01
N ASN A 316 -17.78 -7.81 -16.67
CA ASN A 316 -17.66 -9.25 -16.42
C ASN A 316 -17.22 -10.05 -17.67
N THR A 317 -17.22 -9.46 -18.87
CA THR A 317 -16.73 -10.10 -20.10
C THR A 317 -15.27 -9.79 -20.43
N THR A 318 -14.60 -8.86 -19.74
CA THR A 318 -13.21 -8.47 -20.04
C THR A 318 -12.25 -8.85 -18.91
N LEU A 319 -11.39 -9.84 -19.15
CA LEU A 319 -10.32 -10.20 -18.20
C LEU A 319 -9.30 -9.06 -18.15
N ARG A 320 -9.11 -8.44 -16.98
CA ARG A 320 -8.21 -7.29 -16.78
C ARG A 320 -7.00 -7.74 -15.98
N VAL A 321 -5.82 -7.66 -16.60
CA VAL A 321 -4.54 -8.11 -16.02
C VAL A 321 -3.64 -6.91 -15.78
N LEU A 322 -3.44 -6.53 -14.51
CA LEU A 322 -2.49 -5.50 -14.12
C LEU A 322 -1.14 -6.14 -13.82
N ILE A 323 -0.07 -5.71 -14.49
CA ILE A 323 1.29 -6.20 -14.27
C ILE A 323 2.06 -5.14 -13.46
N GLU A 324 2.55 -5.52 -12.28
CA GLU A 324 3.49 -4.70 -11.50
C GLU A 324 4.85 -4.66 -12.22
N THR A 325 5.22 -3.47 -12.67
CA THR A 325 6.60 -3.15 -12.99
C THR A 325 7.30 -2.63 -11.74
N ARG A 326 8.59 -2.95 -11.60
CA ARG A 326 9.48 -2.28 -10.66
C ARG A 326 10.52 -1.50 -11.44
N HIS A 327 10.91 -0.38 -10.87
CA HIS A 327 12.12 0.36 -11.22
C HIS A 327 13.14 0.15 -10.10
N GLY A 328 14.40 -0.06 -10.48
CA GLY A 328 15.49 -0.27 -9.53
C GLY A 328 16.44 -1.41 -9.86
N PRO A 329 17.43 -1.70 -8.98
CA PRO A 329 18.58 -2.57 -9.31
C PRO A 329 18.26 -4.06 -9.42
N VAL A 330 17.03 -4.50 -9.10
CA VAL A 330 16.67 -5.93 -9.01
C VAL A 330 15.22 -6.16 -9.42
N ARG A 331 14.85 -7.39 -9.81
CA ARG A 331 13.44 -7.80 -10.00
C ARG A 331 12.66 -6.88 -10.95
N ASN A 332 13.16 -6.67 -12.17
CA ASN A 332 12.49 -5.89 -13.22
C ASN A 332 12.02 -6.85 -14.31
N ILE A 333 10.86 -6.60 -14.93
CA ILE A 333 10.49 -7.21 -16.22
C ILE A 333 10.97 -6.26 -17.32
N LYS A 334 12.11 -6.57 -17.95
CA LYS A 334 12.75 -5.68 -18.94
C LYS A 334 12.01 -5.64 -20.28
N ASN A 335 11.16 -6.62 -20.59
CA ASN A 335 10.35 -6.69 -21.83
C ASN A 335 8.85 -6.41 -21.61
N ILE A 336 8.47 -5.57 -20.64
CA ILE A 336 7.06 -5.31 -20.30
C ILE A 336 6.20 -4.88 -21.51
N GLN A 337 6.75 -4.06 -22.41
CA GLN A 337 6.03 -3.60 -23.61
C GLN A 337 5.67 -4.77 -24.54
N GLU A 338 6.57 -5.75 -24.70
CA GLU A 338 6.34 -6.96 -25.51
C GLU A 338 5.17 -7.79 -24.95
N LEU A 339 5.03 -7.86 -23.62
CA LEU A 339 3.90 -8.53 -22.96
C LEU A 339 2.57 -7.82 -23.23
N LEU A 340 2.55 -6.47 -23.18
CA LEU A 340 1.37 -5.68 -23.49
C LEU A 340 0.97 -5.80 -24.97
N ASP A 341 1.94 -5.82 -25.88
CA ASP A 341 1.70 -6.03 -27.31
C ASP A 341 1.23 -7.46 -27.63
N ALA A 342 1.81 -8.48 -26.98
CA ALA A 342 1.35 -9.86 -27.09
C ALA A 342 -0.08 -10.02 -26.54
N CYS A 343 -0.42 -9.32 -25.46
CA CYS A 343 -1.76 -9.30 -24.88
C CYS A 343 -2.79 -8.69 -25.85
N ARG A 344 -2.51 -7.49 -26.40
CA ARG A 344 -3.34 -6.86 -27.45
C ARG A 344 -3.49 -7.75 -28.69
N LYS A 345 -2.41 -8.44 -29.10
CA LYS A 345 -2.41 -9.38 -30.23
C LYS A 345 -3.22 -10.64 -29.95
N LEU A 346 -3.33 -11.05 -28.69
CA LEU A 346 -4.15 -12.19 -28.27
C LEU A 346 -5.65 -11.83 -28.19
N ASP A 347 -6.00 -10.65 -27.66
CA ASP A 347 -7.39 -10.15 -27.67
C ASP A 347 -7.94 -10.07 -29.10
N LYS A 348 -7.19 -9.42 -30.00
CA LYS A 348 -7.51 -9.29 -31.44
C LYS A 348 -7.65 -10.63 -32.18
N LYS A 349 -7.15 -11.74 -31.63
CA LYS A 349 -7.32 -13.09 -32.17
C LYS A 349 -8.58 -13.81 -31.68
N GLY A 350 -9.40 -13.17 -30.85
CA GLY A 350 -10.58 -13.76 -30.22
C GLY A 350 -10.24 -14.46 -28.92
N PHE A 351 -9.72 -13.73 -27.93
CA PHE A 351 -9.51 -14.28 -26.60
C PHE A 351 -10.84 -14.70 -25.95
N SER A 352 -10.89 -15.90 -25.37
CA SER A 352 -12.02 -16.31 -24.53
C SER A 352 -11.55 -17.31 -23.48
N VAL A 353 -12.03 -17.14 -22.24
CA VAL A 353 -11.87 -18.13 -21.17
C VAL A 353 -12.93 -17.91 -20.08
N GLY A 354 -13.59 -18.98 -19.62
CA GLY A 354 -14.64 -18.87 -18.60
C GLY A 354 -15.75 -17.89 -19.02
N PRO A 355 -16.09 -16.88 -18.20
CA PRO A 355 -17.03 -15.82 -18.59
C PRO A 355 -16.43 -14.77 -19.53
N PHE A 356 -15.10 -14.66 -19.61
CA PHE A 356 -14.41 -13.61 -20.34
C PHE A 356 -14.38 -13.89 -21.85
N ARG A 357 -14.63 -12.84 -22.63
CA ARG A 357 -14.65 -12.76 -24.10
C ARG A 357 -13.66 -11.75 -24.65
N ARG A 358 -12.97 -11.04 -23.76
CA ARG A 358 -11.91 -10.07 -24.06
C ARG A 358 -10.79 -10.16 -23.03
N LEU A 359 -9.61 -9.69 -23.41
CA LEU A 359 -8.41 -9.58 -22.58
C LEU A 359 -7.83 -8.17 -22.69
N ALA A 360 -7.66 -7.52 -21.55
CA ALA A 360 -6.98 -6.23 -21.43
C ALA A 360 -5.81 -6.36 -20.44
N CYS A 361 -4.63 -5.90 -20.83
CA CYS A 361 -3.47 -5.84 -19.95
C CYS A 361 -2.99 -4.40 -19.80
N ALA A 362 -2.65 -4.02 -18.58
CA ALA A 362 -2.00 -2.75 -18.25
C ALA A 362 -0.77 -3.02 -17.38
N ALA A 363 0.14 -2.06 -17.30
CA ALA A 363 1.31 -2.12 -16.42
C ALA A 363 1.33 -0.89 -15.50
N THR A 364 1.78 -1.04 -14.26
CA THR A 364 1.98 0.08 -13.34
C THR A 364 3.19 -0.12 -12.43
N SER A 365 3.82 0.97 -12.01
CA SER A 365 4.83 0.98 -10.95
C SER A 365 4.21 1.37 -9.63
N PHE A 366 4.40 0.54 -8.61
CA PHE A 366 4.05 0.89 -7.23
C PHE A 366 5.17 1.65 -6.51
N SER A 367 6.40 1.63 -7.03
CA SER A 367 7.42 2.60 -6.62
C SER A 367 6.97 3.99 -7.06
N ALA A 368 7.06 4.96 -6.14
CA ALA A 368 6.76 6.36 -6.43
C ALA A 368 7.54 6.79 -7.68
N ARG A 369 6.91 7.56 -8.56
CA ARG A 369 7.69 8.21 -9.62
C ARG A 369 8.61 9.22 -8.94
N ALA A 370 9.89 8.87 -8.84
CA ALA A 370 10.94 9.85 -8.72
C ALA A 370 10.83 10.72 -9.98
N SER A 371 10.10 11.83 -9.88
CA SER A 371 10.02 12.83 -10.93
C SER A 371 11.46 13.14 -11.35
N PRO A 372 11.81 13.09 -12.65
CA PRO A 372 13.14 13.41 -13.12
C PRO A 372 13.36 14.93 -13.06
N SER A 373 13.30 15.48 -11.85
CA SER A 373 13.61 16.86 -11.54
C SER A 373 15.13 17.04 -11.66
N SER A 374 15.53 17.62 -12.79
CA SER A 374 16.81 18.32 -12.93
C SER A 374 18.04 17.43 -12.81
N ALA A 375 18.13 16.40 -13.65
CA ALA A 375 19.46 15.97 -14.10
C ALA A 375 20.13 17.19 -14.75
N LEU A 376 21.20 17.71 -14.13
CA LEU A 376 21.85 18.93 -14.59
C LEU A 376 22.25 18.78 -16.05
N SER A 377 21.76 19.67 -16.90
CA SER A 377 22.32 19.91 -18.22
C SER A 377 23.71 20.53 -18.05
N SER A 378 24.71 19.67 -17.82
CA SER A 378 26.12 20.04 -17.81
C SER A 378 26.55 20.40 -19.24
N SER A 379 26.21 21.61 -19.67
CA SER A 379 26.67 22.19 -20.92
C SER A 379 28.17 22.41 -20.86
N SER A 380 28.92 21.44 -21.36
CA SER A 380 30.37 21.52 -21.56
C SER A 380 30.69 22.49 -22.69
N SER A 381 30.72 23.79 -22.39
CA SER A 381 31.19 24.83 -23.31
C SER A 381 32.71 24.89 -23.30
N SER A 382 33.33 24.28 -24.32
CA SER A 382 34.75 24.43 -24.63
C SER A 382 35.06 25.87 -25.03
N SER A 383 35.86 26.59 -24.22
CA SER A 383 36.27 27.97 -24.48
C SER A 383 37.64 28.05 -25.14
N SER A 384 37.70 28.53 -26.38
CA SER A 384 38.94 28.90 -27.09
C SER A 384 39.06 30.41 -27.29
N SER A 385 40.04 31.01 -26.62
CA SER A 385 40.82 32.20 -27.02
C SER A 385 40.15 33.48 -27.54
N SER A 386 40.43 34.60 -26.85
CA SER A 386 41.11 35.82 -27.34
C SER A 386 40.46 37.20 -27.07
N SER A 387 41.18 38.00 -26.25
CA SER A 387 41.36 39.46 -26.27
C SER A 387 40.27 40.41 -26.83
N SER A 388 39.79 41.35 -26.00
CA SER A 388 40.26 42.75 -25.99
C SER A 388 39.31 43.72 -25.23
N SER A 389 39.93 44.79 -24.71
CA SER A 389 39.41 45.93 -23.94
C SER A 389 38.13 46.62 -24.43
N SER A 390 37.24 47.03 -23.51
CA SER A 390 37.15 48.44 -23.04
C SER A 390 35.88 48.75 -22.22
N SER A 391 35.98 49.82 -21.44
CA SER A 391 35.00 50.42 -20.53
C SER A 391 33.61 50.74 -21.10
N SER A 392 32.54 50.45 -20.35
CA SER A 392 31.59 51.46 -19.83
C SER A 392 30.42 50.83 -19.05
N SER A 393 30.06 51.43 -17.91
CA SER A 393 28.76 51.22 -17.26
C SER A 393 27.69 52.02 -18.00
N PRO A 394 26.44 51.52 -18.10
CA PRO A 394 25.46 52.07 -17.16
C PRO A 394 24.44 51.05 -16.61
N SER A 395 23.85 51.46 -15.49
CA SER A 395 22.68 50.88 -14.84
C SER A 395 21.52 50.58 -15.80
N SER A 396 21.02 49.34 -15.78
CA SER A 396 19.72 48.98 -16.32
C SER A 396 18.96 48.10 -15.32
N SER A 397 17.76 48.55 -14.95
CA SER A 397 16.87 47.86 -14.01
C SER A 397 16.15 46.71 -14.72
N SER A 398 16.63 45.49 -14.53
CA SER A 398 15.97 44.28 -15.04
C SER A 398 14.84 43.83 -14.10
N SER A 399 13.60 44.17 -14.47
CA SER A 399 12.40 43.60 -13.87
C SER A 399 12.38 42.09 -14.07
N PHE A 400 12.50 41.31 -12.99
CA PHE A 400 12.28 39.87 -13.05
C PHE A 400 10.82 39.57 -13.40
N PRO A 401 10.51 38.85 -14.49
CA PRO A 401 9.17 38.36 -14.71
C PRO A 401 8.91 37.24 -13.69
N SER A 402 8.02 37.50 -12.74
CA SER A 402 7.47 36.48 -11.83
C SER A 402 6.63 35.47 -12.60
N SER A 403 7.29 34.60 -13.37
CA SER A 403 6.67 33.46 -14.01
C SER A 403 6.33 32.43 -12.93
N SER A 404 5.16 32.61 -12.34
CA SER A 404 4.47 31.61 -11.51
C SER A 404 4.05 30.43 -12.39
N SER A 405 5.04 29.66 -12.85
CA SER A 405 4.82 28.29 -13.30
C SER A 405 4.29 27.51 -12.11
N SER A 406 2.97 27.39 -12.04
CA SER A 406 2.28 26.46 -11.16
C SER A 406 2.62 25.04 -11.60
N SER A 407 3.83 24.59 -11.26
CA SER A 407 4.14 23.18 -11.20
C SER A 407 3.13 22.57 -10.26
N SER A 408 2.18 21.83 -10.83
CA SER A 408 1.27 20.98 -10.07
C SER A 408 2.10 19.88 -9.43
N SER A 409 2.68 20.19 -8.27
CA SER A 409 3.25 19.21 -7.36
C SER A 409 2.14 18.23 -7.05
N SER A 410 2.20 17.06 -7.68
CA SER A 410 1.31 15.93 -7.43
C SER A 410 1.26 15.71 -5.92
N GLU A 411 0.09 15.88 -5.31
CA GLU A 411 -0.03 15.90 -3.86
C GLU A 411 0.61 14.65 -3.25
N PRO A 412 1.47 14.77 -2.23
CA PRO A 412 2.16 13.63 -1.62
C PRO A 412 1.17 12.55 -1.13
N GLY A 413 0.97 11.52 -1.95
CA GLY A 413 -0.02 10.48 -1.72
C GLY A 413 -0.89 10.09 -2.92
N SER A 414 -0.94 10.92 -3.97
CA SER A 414 -1.67 10.61 -5.21
C SER A 414 -1.31 9.23 -5.77
N ASP A 415 -0.01 8.88 -5.79
CA ASP A 415 0.48 7.60 -6.30
C ASP A 415 -0.12 6.40 -5.56
N PHE A 416 -0.20 6.44 -4.21
CA PHE A 416 -0.77 5.32 -3.45
C PHE A 416 -2.27 5.14 -3.75
N LEU A 417 -3.01 6.24 -3.85
CA LEU A 417 -4.44 6.21 -4.14
C LEU A 417 -4.73 5.69 -5.55
N SER A 418 -3.95 6.14 -6.55
CA SER A 418 -3.99 5.61 -7.91
C SER A 418 -3.64 4.12 -7.95
N ASN A 419 -2.66 3.68 -7.16
CA ASN A 419 -2.26 2.28 -7.07
C ASN A 419 -3.36 1.39 -6.46
N VAL A 420 -4.04 1.85 -5.40
CA VAL A 420 -5.22 1.17 -4.84
C VAL A 420 -6.35 1.08 -5.86
N ALA A 421 -6.64 2.16 -6.60
CA ALA A 421 -7.65 2.14 -7.66
C ALA A 421 -7.27 1.21 -8.83
N ALA A 422 -5.98 1.18 -9.20
CA ALA A 422 -5.45 0.30 -10.23
C ALA A 422 -5.72 -1.18 -9.90
N VAL A 423 -5.29 -1.65 -8.72
CA VAL A 423 -5.49 -3.06 -8.32
C VAL A 423 -6.96 -3.41 -8.10
N ARG A 424 -7.80 -2.46 -7.66
CA ARG A 424 -9.26 -2.63 -7.56
C ARG A 424 -9.96 -2.73 -8.92
N SER A 425 -9.35 -2.21 -9.98
CA SER A 425 -9.89 -2.27 -11.34
C SER A 425 -9.51 -3.55 -12.10
N ALA A 426 -8.58 -4.35 -11.56
CA ALA A 426 -8.07 -5.57 -12.17
C ALA A 426 -8.89 -6.81 -11.75
N HIS A 427 -8.89 -7.83 -12.61
CA HIS A 427 -9.28 -9.20 -12.28
C HIS A 427 -8.07 -10.02 -11.83
N VAL A 428 -6.90 -9.76 -12.43
CA VAL A 428 -5.64 -10.42 -12.11
C VAL A 428 -4.58 -9.37 -11.85
N LEU A 429 -3.89 -9.46 -10.72
CA LEU A 429 -2.67 -8.71 -10.44
C LEU A 429 -1.47 -9.66 -10.60
N ALA A 430 -0.53 -9.34 -11.47
CA ALA A 430 0.69 -10.10 -11.67
C ALA A 430 1.87 -9.31 -11.09
N VAL A 431 2.60 -9.88 -10.13
CA VAL A 431 3.71 -9.21 -9.42
C VAL A 431 4.96 -10.05 -9.41
N LEU A 432 6.13 -9.42 -9.42
CA LEU A 432 7.37 -10.12 -9.10
C LEU A 432 7.42 -10.43 -7.59
N HIS A 433 7.81 -11.66 -7.25
CA HIS A 433 8.06 -12.06 -5.87
C HIS A 433 8.98 -11.03 -5.16
N GLY A 434 8.69 -10.69 -3.90
CA GLY A 434 9.35 -9.56 -3.23
C GLY A 434 8.65 -9.15 -1.94
N ALA A 435 8.21 -7.89 -1.88
CA ALA A 435 7.63 -7.25 -0.68
C ALA A 435 6.19 -7.75 -0.35
N GLY A 436 6.02 -9.07 -0.17
CA GLY A 436 4.79 -9.70 0.29
C GLY A 436 3.57 -9.54 -0.64
N ALA A 437 3.74 -9.08 -1.88
CA ALA A 437 2.67 -8.85 -2.85
C ALA A 437 1.46 -8.07 -2.26
N THR A 438 1.72 -7.17 -1.29
CA THR A 438 0.70 -6.63 -0.37
C THR A 438 -0.41 -5.86 -1.09
N ASN A 439 -0.11 -5.31 -2.26
CA ASN A 439 -1.08 -4.70 -3.17
C ASN A 439 -2.28 -5.61 -3.49
N SER A 440 -2.11 -6.95 -3.42
CA SER A 440 -3.20 -7.92 -3.61
C SER A 440 -4.33 -7.81 -2.58
N TRP A 441 -4.06 -7.34 -1.36
CA TRP A 441 -5.11 -7.17 -0.33
C TRP A 441 -6.10 -6.05 -0.65
N PHE A 442 -5.72 -5.09 -1.49
CA PHE A 442 -6.60 -4.00 -1.93
C PHE A 442 -7.48 -4.38 -3.11
N MET A 443 -7.21 -5.51 -3.79
CA MET A 443 -8.04 -6.02 -4.88
C MET A 443 -9.47 -6.31 -4.43
N ARG A 444 -10.38 -6.44 -5.40
CA ARG A 444 -11.75 -6.89 -5.13
C ARG A 444 -11.74 -8.35 -4.67
N GLN A 445 -12.26 -8.58 -3.46
CA GLN A 445 -12.39 -9.91 -2.89
C GLN A 445 -13.36 -10.77 -3.72
N GLU A 446 -13.25 -12.09 -3.56
CA GLU A 446 -14.06 -13.16 -4.17
C GLU A 446 -13.99 -13.27 -5.71
N SER A 447 -13.44 -12.28 -6.40
CA SER A 447 -13.50 -12.10 -7.86
C SER A 447 -12.17 -11.60 -8.46
N SER A 448 -11.06 -11.87 -7.77
CA SER A 448 -9.72 -11.52 -8.21
C SER A 448 -8.71 -12.63 -7.95
N ALA A 449 -7.58 -12.55 -8.65
CA ALA A 449 -6.44 -13.44 -8.51
C ALA A 449 -5.12 -12.68 -8.43
N LEU A 450 -4.17 -13.24 -7.69
CA LEU A 450 -2.77 -12.82 -7.65
C LEU A 450 -1.92 -13.86 -8.41
N ILE A 451 -1.16 -13.41 -9.41
CA ILE A 451 -0.05 -14.18 -9.99
C ILE A 451 1.25 -13.67 -9.37
N GLU A 452 1.94 -14.53 -8.64
CA GLU A 452 3.30 -14.27 -8.19
C GLU A 452 4.33 -14.84 -9.18
N ILE A 453 5.00 -13.94 -9.90
CA ILE A 453 6.10 -14.24 -10.82
C ILE A 453 7.37 -14.47 -10.01
N ARG A 454 7.92 -15.69 -10.08
CA ARG A 454 9.08 -16.12 -9.32
C ARG A 454 10.27 -16.26 -10.27
N PRO A 455 11.30 -15.39 -10.15
CA PRO A 455 12.42 -15.41 -11.08
C PRO A 455 13.22 -16.71 -11.00
N CYS A 456 13.72 -17.17 -12.14
CA CYS A 456 14.99 -17.88 -12.25
C CYS A 456 15.20 -19.01 -11.23
N ARG A 457 14.31 -20.01 -11.32
CA ARG A 457 14.26 -21.22 -10.49
C ARG A 457 14.01 -20.99 -9.00
N PHE A 458 13.59 -19.79 -8.60
CA PHE A 458 13.37 -19.46 -7.19
C PHE A 458 12.31 -20.38 -6.55
N GLY A 459 11.20 -20.63 -7.25
CA GLY A 459 10.12 -21.49 -6.75
C GLY A 459 10.31 -23.01 -6.93
N SER A 460 11.28 -23.45 -7.75
CA SER A 460 11.68 -24.86 -7.84
C SER A 460 12.79 -25.20 -6.84
N HIS A 461 13.80 -24.33 -6.69
CA HIS A 461 14.96 -24.58 -5.83
C HIS A 461 14.75 -24.17 -4.36
N TYR A 462 14.06 -23.06 -4.08
CA TYR A 462 13.91 -22.48 -2.73
C TYR A 462 12.46 -22.50 -2.23
N ALA A 463 11.68 -23.47 -2.74
CA ALA A 463 10.23 -23.59 -2.64
C ALA A 463 9.58 -23.34 -1.26
N PRO A 464 10.16 -23.72 -0.10
CA PRO A 464 9.58 -23.40 1.20
C PRO A 464 9.50 -21.90 1.52
N TRP A 465 10.27 -21.06 0.83
CA TRP A 465 10.27 -19.60 1.03
C TRP A 465 9.08 -18.90 0.34
N PRO A 466 8.87 -18.96 -0.98
CA PRO A 466 7.88 -18.11 -1.64
C PRO A 466 6.44 -18.32 -1.15
N ASP A 467 6.03 -19.56 -0.84
CA ASP A 467 4.67 -19.86 -0.36
C ASP A 467 4.48 -19.60 1.14
N LYS A 468 5.57 -19.31 1.89
CA LYS A 468 5.55 -19.21 3.37
C LYS A 468 4.55 -18.20 3.91
N TYR A 469 4.36 -17.10 3.18
CA TYR A 469 3.51 -15.99 3.59
C TYR A 469 2.30 -15.85 2.65
N VAL A 470 2.44 -15.17 1.50
CA VAL A 470 1.31 -14.69 0.68
C VAL A 470 0.33 -15.78 0.25
N ALA A 471 0.84 -16.93 -0.23
CA ALA A 471 0.01 -18.04 -0.70
C ALA A 471 -0.85 -18.62 0.44
N ARG A 472 -0.19 -18.95 1.56
CA ARG A 472 -0.84 -19.37 2.80
C ARG A 472 -1.81 -18.31 3.32
N GLN A 473 -1.43 -17.04 3.23
CA GLN A 473 -2.24 -15.95 3.77
C GLN A 473 -3.59 -15.83 3.04
N HIS A 474 -3.58 -15.88 1.71
CA HIS A 474 -4.82 -15.88 0.92
C HIS A 474 -5.67 -17.14 1.13
N GLN A 475 -5.03 -18.30 1.35
CA GLN A 475 -5.73 -19.55 1.68
C GLN A 475 -6.42 -19.50 3.05
N GLU A 476 -5.74 -19.01 4.09
CA GLU A 476 -6.33 -18.85 5.45
C GLU A 476 -7.44 -17.79 5.47
N ASN A 477 -7.42 -16.85 4.52
CA ASN A 477 -8.52 -15.92 4.22
C ASN A 477 -9.53 -16.50 3.20
N GLY A 478 -9.74 -17.82 3.19
CA GLY A 478 -10.82 -18.48 2.46
C GLY A 478 -10.69 -18.46 0.93
N ASP A 479 -9.50 -18.18 0.37
CA ASP A 479 -9.25 -17.98 -1.06
C ASP A 479 -9.94 -16.75 -1.67
N ALA A 480 -10.26 -15.72 -0.85
CA ALA A 480 -10.94 -14.51 -1.31
C ALA A 480 -10.17 -13.78 -2.43
N ILE A 481 -8.84 -13.80 -2.40
CA ILE A 481 -7.99 -13.57 -3.57
C ILE A 481 -7.35 -14.91 -3.95
N ARG A 482 -7.51 -15.34 -5.20
CA ARG A 482 -7.01 -16.63 -5.65
C ARG A 482 -5.52 -16.53 -5.97
N PHE A 483 -4.69 -17.26 -5.23
CA PHE A 483 -3.24 -17.25 -5.40
C PHE A 483 -2.78 -18.18 -6.53
N PHE A 484 -1.82 -17.73 -7.32
CA PHE A 484 -1.14 -18.51 -8.36
C PHE A 484 0.34 -18.16 -8.39
N ALA A 485 1.19 -19.11 -8.80
CA ALA A 485 2.63 -18.91 -8.92
C ALA A 485 3.09 -19.18 -10.36
N TYR A 486 3.82 -18.23 -10.95
CA TYR A 486 4.45 -18.38 -12.26
C TYR A 486 5.97 -18.45 -12.08
N ASN A 487 6.51 -19.66 -12.06
CA ASN A 487 7.93 -19.93 -11.88
C ASN A 487 8.65 -19.86 -13.24
N VAL A 488 9.67 -19.01 -13.35
CA VAL A 488 10.51 -18.90 -14.54
C VAL A 488 11.70 -19.84 -14.39
N GLU A 489 11.72 -20.92 -15.18
CA GLU A 489 12.72 -22.00 -15.08
C GLU A 489 13.74 -21.98 -16.23
N ASP A 490 13.29 -21.48 -17.38
CA ASP A 490 14.06 -21.21 -18.59
C ASP A 490 15.13 -20.12 -18.35
N PRO A 491 16.43 -20.46 -18.41
CA PRO A 491 17.51 -19.49 -18.24
C PRO A 491 17.53 -18.38 -19.30
N GLY A 492 16.93 -18.60 -20.49
CA GLY A 492 16.84 -17.57 -21.53
C GLY A 492 15.94 -16.39 -21.16
N GLN A 493 15.11 -16.55 -20.13
CA GLN A 493 14.23 -15.50 -19.59
C GLN A 493 14.85 -14.78 -18.38
N CYS A 494 16.09 -15.12 -18.02
CA CYS A 494 16.77 -14.68 -16.80
C CYS A 494 17.97 -13.78 -17.09
N MET A 495 18.08 -12.70 -16.32
CA MET A 495 19.20 -11.75 -16.39
C MET A 495 19.68 -11.43 -14.97
N PRO A 496 21.00 -11.34 -14.73
CA PRO A 496 21.53 -10.87 -13.45
C PRO A 496 20.89 -9.54 -13.03
N GLY A 497 20.58 -9.39 -11.74
CA GLY A 497 20.23 -8.08 -11.18
C GLY A 497 21.46 -7.18 -11.14
N ASP A 498 21.27 -5.86 -11.15
CA ASP A 498 22.36 -4.87 -11.15
C ASP A 498 23.27 -5.03 -9.91
N PHE A 499 22.74 -5.49 -8.77
CA PHE A 499 23.58 -5.87 -7.60
C PHE A 499 24.49 -7.08 -7.90
N GLN A 500 24.01 -8.09 -8.63
CA GLN A 500 24.84 -9.23 -9.02
C GLN A 500 25.92 -8.81 -10.02
N VAL A 501 25.61 -7.88 -10.92
CA VAL A 501 26.61 -7.26 -11.81
C VAL A 501 27.65 -6.47 -11.00
N GLY A 502 27.21 -5.66 -10.02
CA GLY A 502 28.08 -4.88 -9.14
C GLY A 502 28.99 -5.73 -8.24
N LEU A 503 28.53 -6.89 -7.79
CA LEU A 503 29.38 -7.86 -7.08
C LEU A 503 30.40 -8.52 -8.02
N HIS A 504 30.00 -8.86 -9.24
CA HIS A 504 30.87 -9.51 -10.23
C HIS A 504 31.95 -8.57 -10.80
N ASN A 505 31.67 -7.27 -10.94
CA ASN A 505 32.63 -6.28 -11.43
C ASN A 505 33.39 -5.55 -10.30
N HIS A 506 33.19 -5.96 -9.04
CA HIS A 506 33.75 -5.36 -7.83
C HIS A 506 33.39 -3.87 -7.58
N SER A 507 32.31 -3.35 -8.19
CA SER A 507 31.77 -2.02 -7.85
C SER A 507 30.93 -2.03 -6.57
N LEU A 508 30.59 -3.22 -6.05
CA LEU A 508 29.98 -3.44 -4.75
C LEU A 508 30.80 -4.46 -3.95
N ASP A 509 31.03 -4.17 -2.67
CA ASP A 509 31.62 -5.12 -1.74
C ASP A 509 30.59 -6.20 -1.35
N ALA A 510 31.02 -7.47 -1.40
CA ALA A 510 30.25 -8.62 -0.94
C ALA A 510 29.92 -8.55 0.57
N SER A 511 30.67 -7.79 1.37
CA SER A 511 30.35 -7.54 2.78
C SER A 511 29.03 -6.79 2.99
N HIS A 512 28.58 -6.00 1.99
CA HIS A 512 27.37 -5.18 2.07
C HIS A 512 26.09 -5.88 1.57
N VAL A 513 26.22 -7.00 0.86
CA VAL A 513 25.10 -7.70 0.20
C VAL A 513 24.98 -9.12 0.73
N LYS A 514 23.76 -9.56 1.08
CA LYS A 514 23.54 -10.95 1.51
C LYS A 514 23.73 -11.90 0.31
N THR A 515 24.88 -12.56 0.24
CA THR A 515 25.27 -13.52 -0.83
C THR A 515 24.53 -14.87 -0.79
N ASP A 516 23.37 -14.90 -0.12
CA ASP A 516 22.46 -16.04 -0.09
C ASP A 516 21.96 -16.34 -1.51
N LEU A 517 22.24 -17.55 -2.02
CA LEU A 517 21.90 -17.96 -3.38
C LEU A 517 20.38 -17.87 -3.66
N ALA A 518 19.55 -17.98 -2.62
CA ALA A 518 18.11 -17.79 -2.73
C ALA A 518 17.75 -16.31 -2.93
N VAL A 519 18.47 -15.37 -2.29
CA VAL A 519 18.33 -13.93 -2.55
C VAL A 519 18.79 -13.59 -3.96
N LEU A 520 19.95 -14.10 -4.39
CA LEU A 520 20.46 -13.84 -5.75
C LEU A 520 19.52 -14.37 -6.84
N SER A 521 18.95 -15.57 -6.68
CA SER A 521 17.92 -16.12 -7.57
C SER A 521 16.63 -15.30 -7.56
N ARG A 522 16.16 -14.90 -6.37
CA ARG A 522 14.98 -14.04 -6.17
C ARG A 522 15.12 -12.67 -6.85
N ASP A 523 16.34 -12.11 -6.86
CA ASP A 523 16.57 -10.71 -7.20
C ASP A 523 16.96 -10.47 -8.67
N GLN A 524 16.98 -11.52 -9.49
CA GLN A 524 17.24 -11.42 -10.94
C GLN A 524 16.19 -10.58 -11.68
N HIS A 525 16.61 -9.99 -12.79
CA HIS A 525 15.70 -9.39 -13.77
C HIS A 525 15.16 -10.47 -14.71
N LEU A 526 14.01 -10.19 -15.35
CA LEU A 526 13.30 -11.12 -16.22
C LEU A 526 13.00 -10.53 -17.60
N ALA A 527 13.08 -11.38 -18.61
CA ALA A 527 12.50 -11.17 -19.94
C ALA A 527 11.50 -12.30 -20.18
N LEU A 528 10.23 -12.08 -19.83
CA LEU A 528 9.22 -13.14 -19.80
C LEU A 528 8.82 -13.54 -21.21
N ALA A 529 8.79 -14.85 -21.49
CA ALA A 529 8.25 -15.38 -22.74
C ALA A 529 6.74 -15.06 -22.85
N PRO A 530 6.30 -14.20 -23.80
CA PRO A 530 4.94 -13.67 -23.77
C PRO A 530 3.85 -14.74 -23.96
N ALA A 531 4.10 -15.74 -24.82
CA ALA A 531 3.12 -16.80 -25.08
C ALA A 531 2.97 -17.76 -23.87
N ALA A 532 4.06 -18.14 -23.21
CA ALA A 532 4.02 -18.90 -21.98
C ALA A 532 3.27 -18.14 -20.86
N PHE A 533 3.61 -16.87 -20.63
CA PHE A 533 2.94 -16.05 -19.62
C PHE A 533 1.44 -15.88 -19.91
N LEU A 534 1.06 -15.60 -21.16
CA LEU A 534 -0.35 -15.45 -21.53
C LEU A 534 -1.15 -16.78 -21.50
N ASN A 535 -0.50 -17.92 -21.72
CA ASN A 535 -1.10 -19.23 -21.49
C ASN A 535 -1.40 -19.46 -19.99
N PHE A 536 -0.52 -19.01 -19.10
CA PHE A 536 -0.77 -19.05 -17.65
C PHE A 536 -1.87 -18.07 -17.23
N VAL A 537 -1.89 -16.84 -17.77
CA VAL A 537 -2.99 -15.88 -17.58
C VAL A 537 -4.34 -16.47 -18.03
N ARG A 538 -4.39 -17.22 -19.15
CA ARG A 538 -5.61 -17.92 -19.57
C ARG A 538 -6.05 -18.95 -18.52
N HIS A 539 -5.13 -19.76 -17.99
CA HIS A 539 -5.46 -20.72 -16.93
C HIS A 539 -6.05 -20.02 -15.69
N VAL A 540 -5.45 -18.92 -15.24
CA VAL A 540 -5.95 -18.10 -14.14
C VAL A 540 -7.34 -17.52 -14.44
N GLY A 541 -7.54 -16.97 -15.64
CA GLY A 541 -8.84 -16.44 -16.09
C GLY A 541 -9.97 -17.48 -16.12
N GLY A 542 -9.64 -18.76 -16.34
CA GLY A 542 -10.61 -19.86 -16.25
C GLY A 542 -11.03 -20.24 -14.82
N LEU A 543 -10.30 -19.77 -13.81
CA LEU A 543 -10.50 -20.12 -12.40
C LEU A 543 -10.86 -18.91 -11.51
N VAL A 544 -10.58 -17.68 -11.97
CA VAL A 544 -10.74 -16.47 -11.15
C VAL A 544 -12.19 -16.16 -10.73
N MET A 545 -13.19 -16.71 -11.45
CA MET A 545 -14.61 -16.56 -11.11
C MET A 545 -15.25 -17.83 -10.53
N ASP A 546 -14.52 -18.94 -10.45
CA ASP A 546 -15.03 -20.24 -9.95
C ASP A 546 -14.13 -20.72 -8.80
N VAL A 547 -14.57 -20.41 -7.56
CA VAL A 547 -13.81 -20.76 -6.35
C VAL A 547 -13.70 -22.27 -6.13
N ASP A 548 -14.68 -23.05 -6.56
CA ASP A 548 -14.67 -24.50 -6.36
C ASP A 548 -13.75 -25.19 -7.38
N SER A 549 -13.72 -24.73 -8.64
CA SER A 549 -12.70 -25.18 -9.60
C SER A 549 -11.32 -24.74 -9.16
N TYR A 550 -11.14 -23.52 -8.66
CA TYR A 550 -9.87 -23.06 -8.11
C TYR A 550 -9.39 -23.98 -6.97
N ARG A 551 -10.24 -24.27 -5.98
CA ARG A 551 -9.90 -25.18 -4.86
C ARG A 551 -9.56 -26.59 -5.36
N ARG A 552 -10.33 -27.15 -6.30
CA ARG A 552 -10.00 -28.45 -6.95
C ARG A 552 -8.64 -28.44 -7.67
N VAL A 553 -8.19 -27.31 -8.20
CA VAL A 553 -6.85 -27.16 -8.82
C VAL A 553 -5.76 -26.96 -7.77
N ARG A 554 -6.03 -26.20 -6.70
CA ARG A 554 -5.16 -26.07 -5.52
C ARG A 554 -4.87 -27.41 -4.87
N ASP A 555 -5.91 -28.16 -4.56
CA ASP A 555 -5.82 -29.41 -3.78
C ASP A 555 -5.13 -30.53 -4.59
N LYS A 556 -5.07 -30.39 -5.92
CA LYS A 556 -4.26 -31.22 -6.82
C LYS A 556 -2.81 -30.74 -6.98
N GLY A 557 -2.43 -29.65 -6.31
CA GLY A 557 -1.12 -29.00 -6.46
C GLY A 557 -0.89 -28.54 -7.89
N ARG A 558 -1.76 -27.69 -8.44
CA ARG A 558 -1.67 -27.23 -9.84
C ARG A 558 -1.78 -25.72 -10.05
N LEU A 559 -1.59 -24.93 -8.99
CA LEU A 559 -1.54 -23.46 -9.05
C LEU A 559 -0.16 -22.92 -9.45
N HIS A 560 0.87 -23.76 -9.44
CA HIS A 560 2.24 -23.41 -9.79
C HIS A 560 2.50 -23.79 -11.24
N GLY A 561 2.57 -22.77 -12.10
CA GLY A 561 3.04 -22.87 -13.47
C GLY A 561 4.57 -22.81 -13.52
N TYR A 562 5.17 -23.61 -14.37
CA TYR A 562 6.61 -23.69 -14.60
C TYR A 562 6.88 -23.40 -16.07
N ALA A 563 7.47 -22.24 -16.36
CA ALA A 563 7.77 -21.79 -17.72
C ALA A 563 9.08 -22.40 -18.21
N LEU A 564 8.98 -23.37 -19.11
CA LEU A 564 10.11 -24.21 -19.57
C LEU A 564 10.71 -23.72 -20.90
N GLY A 565 10.04 -22.78 -21.57
CA GLY A 565 10.45 -22.21 -22.84
C GLY A 565 9.42 -21.21 -23.38
N PRO A 566 9.50 -20.82 -24.65
CA PRO A 566 8.70 -19.72 -25.21
C PRO A 566 7.18 -19.86 -25.15
N GLN A 567 6.66 -21.10 -25.14
CA GLN A 567 5.22 -21.41 -25.16
C GLN A 567 4.80 -22.44 -24.11
N GLU A 568 5.74 -23.13 -23.47
CA GLU A 568 5.48 -24.27 -22.61
C GLU A 568 5.37 -23.85 -21.14
N VAL A 569 4.20 -24.13 -20.54
CA VAL A 569 3.95 -24.02 -19.11
C VAL A 569 3.46 -25.37 -18.59
N LEU A 570 4.24 -25.97 -17.70
CA LEU A 570 3.84 -27.15 -16.92
C LEU A 570 3.11 -26.69 -15.65
N TYR A 571 2.04 -27.38 -15.27
CA TYR A 571 1.36 -27.16 -13.99
C TYR A 571 1.69 -28.30 -13.04
N GLY A 572 2.21 -27.99 -11.86
CA GLY A 572 2.63 -28.99 -10.86
C GLY A 572 2.63 -28.44 -9.44
N PRO A 573 2.99 -29.26 -8.44
CA PRO A 573 3.03 -28.84 -7.05
C PRO A 573 4.21 -27.89 -6.80
N LEU A 574 4.18 -27.19 -5.67
CA LEU A 574 5.31 -26.40 -5.19
C LEU A 574 6.62 -27.21 -5.12
N GLY A 575 7.73 -26.65 -5.57
CA GLY A 575 9.07 -27.21 -5.38
C GLY A 575 9.45 -28.37 -6.28
N VAL A 576 8.84 -28.49 -7.46
CA VAL A 576 9.32 -29.40 -8.51
C VAL A 576 10.72 -28.97 -8.98
N ARG A 577 11.77 -29.66 -8.49
CA ARG A 577 13.19 -29.35 -8.77
C ARG A 577 13.61 -29.56 -10.24
N ASP A 578 13.02 -30.54 -10.92
CA ASP A 578 13.18 -30.76 -12.36
C ASP A 578 11.80 -30.84 -13.01
N PRO A 579 11.26 -29.70 -13.47
CA PRO A 579 9.98 -29.65 -14.16
C PRO A 579 9.96 -30.46 -15.46
N VAL A 580 11.06 -30.55 -16.19
CA VAL A 580 11.12 -31.30 -17.46
C VAL A 580 11.00 -32.80 -17.20
N LEU A 581 11.67 -33.31 -16.18
CA LEU A 581 11.53 -34.71 -15.75
C LEU A 581 10.14 -34.98 -15.14
N HIS A 582 9.59 -34.03 -14.38
CA HIS A 582 8.23 -34.13 -13.84
C HIS A 582 7.19 -34.21 -14.98
N ALA A 583 7.28 -33.33 -15.98
CA ALA A 583 6.42 -33.36 -17.17
C ALA A 583 6.50 -34.70 -17.91
N LYS A 584 7.72 -35.27 -18.07
CA LYS A 584 7.93 -36.59 -18.68
C LYS A 584 7.27 -37.71 -17.89
N LYS A 585 7.44 -37.72 -16.55
CA LYS A 585 6.85 -38.71 -15.64
C LYS A 585 5.32 -38.64 -15.59
N HIS A 586 4.76 -37.43 -15.68
CA HIS A 586 3.33 -37.15 -15.57
C HIS A 586 2.68 -36.81 -16.92
N ARG A 587 3.19 -37.34 -18.04
CA ARG A 587 2.70 -37.03 -19.40
C ARG A 587 1.19 -37.27 -19.62
N GLY A 588 0.56 -38.13 -18.82
CA GLY A 588 -0.91 -38.32 -18.83
C GLY A 588 -1.71 -37.19 -18.17
N ASP A 589 -1.07 -36.43 -17.26
CA ASP A 589 -1.70 -35.38 -16.45
C ASP A 589 -1.40 -33.95 -16.97
N VAL A 590 -0.45 -33.82 -17.91
CA VAL A 590 -0.08 -32.54 -18.55
C VAL A 590 -1.25 -32.04 -19.40
N VAL A 591 -2.09 -31.19 -18.80
CA VAL A 591 -3.11 -30.45 -19.55
C VAL A 591 -2.41 -29.40 -20.40
N GLN A 592 -2.21 -29.72 -21.68
CA GLN A 592 -2.02 -28.70 -22.69
C GLN A 592 -3.29 -27.85 -22.72
N VAL A 593 -3.16 -26.57 -22.35
CA VAL A 593 -4.21 -25.57 -22.55
C VAL A 593 -4.28 -25.32 -24.06
N ARG A 594 -5.21 -26.01 -24.73
CA ARG A 594 -5.54 -25.78 -26.14
C ARG A 594 -6.24 -24.44 -26.35
#